data_AF-A0A6I2I855-F1
#
_entry.id   AF-A0A6I2I855-F1
#
_cell.length_a   1.000
_cell.length_b   1.000
_cell.length_c   1.000
_cell.angle_alpha   90.00
_cell.angle_beta   90.00
_cell.angle_gamma   90.00
#
_symmetry.space_group_name_H-M   'P 1'
#
loop_
_entity.id
_entity.type
_entity.pdbx_description
1 polymer ?
#
loop_
_entity_poly.entity_id
_entity_poly.type
_entity_poly.pdbx_seq_one_letter_code
_entity_poly.pdbx_strand_id
1 'polypeptide(L)'
;MKKVLSFAVSGVAIVAAAYIGCTHYHPKAEYLQAAETRVGSYLTSDYGRVACHTTQISGGQWHLDCVNVAKGQHFEYAVFPAEKAPYAVSRLFYLEAVNENAVQSASHGLMQYLQINTSTHKIHS
;
A
#
# COMPACT_ATOMS: atom_id res chain seq x y z
N MET A 1 36.98 15.09 -62.27
CA MET A 1 36.32 15.08 -60.94
C MET A 1 35.07 15.97 -61.10
N LYS A 2 33.82 15.61 -60.82
CA LYS A 2 33.15 14.59 -60.00
C LYS A 2 31.89 14.13 -60.78
N LYS A 3 31.61 12.83 -60.83
CA LYS A 3 30.40 12.27 -61.46
C LYS A 3 29.30 12.19 -60.40
N VAL A 4 28.15 12.78 -60.70
CA VAL A 4 26.88 12.58 -59.98
C VAL A 4 26.17 11.35 -60.55
N LEU A 5 25.67 10.47 -59.67
CA LEU A 5 24.68 9.40 -59.88
C LEU A 5 24.49 8.75 -58.49
N SER A 6 23.48 9.16 -57.71
CA SER A 6 22.14 8.57 -57.58
C SER A 6 22.09 7.08 -57.21
N PHE A 7 21.08 6.78 -56.37
CA PHE A 7 20.57 5.47 -55.91
C PHE A 7 21.36 4.84 -54.75
N ALA A 8 20.77 4.32 -53.67
CA ALA A 8 19.38 4.05 -53.37
C ALA A 8 19.18 4.11 -51.84
N VAL A 9 18.01 4.60 -51.44
CA VAL A 9 17.45 4.48 -50.10
C VAL A 9 17.43 3.01 -49.68
N SER A 10 18.02 2.71 -48.54
CA SER A 10 17.58 1.60 -47.69
C SER A 10 17.59 2.11 -46.26
N GLY A 11 16.47 2.74 -45.90
CA GLY A 11 16.18 3.11 -44.53
C GLY A 11 15.97 1.85 -43.73
N VAL A 12 17.01 1.38 -43.06
CA VAL A 12 16.88 0.35 -42.03
C VAL A 12 16.28 1.04 -40.81
N ALA A 13 14.96 1.03 -40.72
CA ALA A 13 14.26 1.35 -39.49
C ALA A 13 14.58 0.26 -38.47
N ILE A 14 15.63 0.48 -37.67
CA ILE A 14 15.85 -0.32 -36.47
C ILE A 14 14.80 0.14 -35.46
N VAL A 15 13.65 -0.50 -35.50
CA VAL A 15 12.69 -0.51 -34.39
C VAL A 15 13.38 -1.26 -33.25
N ALA A 16 14.17 -0.54 -32.45
CA ALA A 16 14.66 -1.05 -31.19
C ALA A 16 13.49 -1.04 -30.22
N ALA A 17 12.71 -2.12 -30.24
CA ALA A 17 11.74 -2.45 -29.22
C ALA A 17 12.50 -2.71 -27.90
N ALA A 18 12.77 -1.64 -27.14
CA ALA A 18 13.18 -1.74 -25.75
C ALA A 18 11.93 -1.81 -24.85
N TYR A 19 11.11 -2.84 -25.03
CA TYR A 19 10.13 -3.27 -24.04
C TYR A 19 10.65 -4.56 -23.40
N ILE A 20 11.77 -4.47 -22.68
CA ILE A 20 12.25 -5.56 -21.84
C ILE A 20 12.60 -4.97 -20.49
N GLY A 21 11.77 -5.26 -19.49
CA GLY A 21 12.09 -4.98 -18.10
C GLY A 21 10.96 -4.46 -17.21
N CYS A 22 9.73 -4.94 -17.34
CA CYS A 22 8.69 -4.74 -16.31
C CYS A 22 7.71 -5.92 -16.23
N THR A 23 8.18 -7.17 -16.36
CA THR A 23 7.33 -8.36 -16.21
C THR A 23 7.67 -9.10 -14.92
N HIS A 24 7.43 -8.43 -13.77
CA HIS A 24 7.10 -9.04 -12.47
C HIS A 24 6.91 -8.02 -11.34
N TYR A 25 6.55 -6.76 -11.65
CA TYR A 25 5.92 -5.91 -10.64
C TYR A 25 4.46 -6.35 -10.58
N HIS A 26 4.08 -7.23 -9.65
CA HIS A 26 2.68 -7.30 -9.28
C HIS A 26 2.37 -5.94 -8.66
N PRO A 27 1.61 -5.05 -9.33
CA PRO A 27 1.30 -3.76 -8.74
C PRO A 27 0.63 -4.06 -7.40
N LYS A 28 1.21 -3.55 -6.30
CA LYS A 28 0.51 -3.54 -5.01
C LYS A 28 -0.88 -3.00 -5.29
N ALA A 29 -1.90 -3.73 -4.89
CA ALA A 29 -3.28 -3.32 -5.14
C ALA A 29 -3.49 -1.90 -4.60
N GLU A 30 -4.22 -1.06 -5.33
CA GLU A 30 -4.37 0.37 -5.02
C GLU A 30 -4.85 0.61 -3.58
N TYR A 31 -5.74 -0.26 -3.09
CA TYR A 31 -6.24 -0.19 -1.71
C TYR A 31 -5.15 -0.40 -0.65
N LEU A 32 -4.11 -1.19 -0.93
CA LEU A 32 -2.98 -1.42 -0.02
C LEU A 32 -2.11 -0.16 0.08
N GLN A 33 -1.80 0.47 -1.06
CA GLN A 33 -1.04 1.73 -1.07
C GLN A 33 -1.82 2.87 -0.42
N ALA A 34 -3.12 2.93 -0.66
CA ALA A 34 -4.02 3.88 0.00
C ALA A 34 -4.02 3.66 1.52
N ALA A 35 -4.04 2.40 1.98
CA ALA A 35 -3.94 2.06 3.40
C ALA A 35 -2.61 2.52 4.01
N GLU A 36 -1.46 2.15 3.41
CA GLU A 36 -0.13 2.57 3.87
C GLU A 36 -0.04 4.09 4.02
N THR A 37 -0.46 4.82 2.99
CA THR A 37 -0.36 6.30 2.95
C THR A 37 -1.27 6.94 3.98
N ARG A 38 -2.55 6.53 4.03
CA ARG A 38 -3.55 7.15 4.90
C ARG A 38 -3.26 6.85 6.38
N VAL A 39 -3.01 5.59 6.72
CA VAL A 39 -2.71 5.16 8.09
C VAL A 39 -1.39 5.75 8.56
N GLY A 40 -0.35 5.71 7.73
CA GLY A 40 0.94 6.28 8.07
C GLY A 40 0.88 7.78 8.32
N SER A 41 0.11 8.52 7.50
CA SER A 41 -0.10 9.95 7.69
C SER A 41 -0.83 10.26 9.01
N TYR A 42 -1.89 9.50 9.32
CA TYR A 42 -2.68 9.72 10.54
C TYR A 42 -1.91 9.34 11.81
N LEU A 43 -1.26 8.17 11.81
CA LEU A 43 -0.38 7.80 12.91
C LEU A 43 0.77 8.80 13.10
N THR A 44 1.33 9.34 12.01
CA THR A 44 2.39 10.35 12.12
C THR A 44 1.91 11.62 12.83
N SER A 45 0.66 12.00 12.65
CA SER A 45 0.05 13.16 13.31
C SER A 45 0.01 13.01 14.83
N ASP A 46 -0.40 11.84 15.33
CA ASP A 46 -0.67 11.63 16.76
C ASP A 46 0.49 10.97 17.51
N TYR A 47 1.24 10.09 16.84
CA TYR A 47 2.29 9.28 17.43
C TYR A 47 3.71 9.74 17.01
N GLY A 48 3.82 10.63 16.02
CA GLY A 48 5.08 11.01 15.39
C GLY A 48 5.49 10.02 14.29
N ARG A 49 6.61 10.29 13.61
CA ARG A 49 7.03 9.55 12.39
C ARG A 49 6.92 8.03 12.56
N VAL A 50 6.08 7.42 11.73
CA VAL A 50 5.97 5.97 11.57
C VAL A 50 6.40 5.53 10.19
N ALA A 51 6.93 4.31 10.08
CA ALA A 51 7.14 3.63 8.80
C ALA A 51 6.07 2.54 8.67
N CYS A 52 5.31 2.55 7.57
CA CYS A 52 4.21 1.64 7.34
C CYS A 52 4.43 0.81 6.08
N HIS A 53 4.26 -0.51 6.18
CA HIS A 53 4.42 -1.44 5.06
C HIS A 53 3.40 -2.57 5.12
N THR A 54 2.85 -2.94 3.97
CA THR A 54 1.95 -4.09 3.85
C THR A 54 2.72 -5.38 3.56
N THR A 55 2.39 -6.43 4.29
CA THR A 55 2.93 -7.77 4.13
C THR A 55 1.78 -8.75 3.89
N GLN A 56 2.00 -9.76 3.04
CA GLN A 56 1.02 -10.83 2.86
C GLN A 56 1.35 -11.96 3.83
N ILE A 57 0.40 -12.32 4.69
CA ILE A 57 0.56 -13.42 5.63
C ILE A 57 0.02 -14.73 5.06
N SER A 58 0.39 -15.85 5.68
CA SER A 58 -0.11 -17.17 5.34
C SER A 58 -1.65 -17.19 5.38
N GLY A 59 -2.28 -17.61 4.28
CA GLY A 59 -3.74 -17.54 4.10
C GLY A 59 -4.21 -16.42 3.17
N GLY A 60 -3.28 -15.62 2.60
CA GLY A 60 -3.59 -14.63 1.58
C GLY A 60 -4.16 -13.31 2.10
N GLN A 61 -4.25 -13.16 3.42
CA GLN A 61 -4.61 -11.93 4.11
C GLN A 61 -3.43 -10.94 4.10
N TRP A 62 -3.73 -9.66 3.98
CA TRP A 62 -2.73 -8.59 4.00
C TRP A 62 -2.72 -7.94 5.36
N HIS A 63 -1.53 -7.82 5.95
CA HIS A 63 -1.30 -7.04 7.16
C HIS A 63 -0.61 -5.74 6.79
N LEU A 64 -0.86 -4.71 7.59
CA LEU A 64 -0.22 -3.41 7.54
C LEU A 64 0.51 -3.20 8.86
N ASP A 65 1.82 -3.21 8.78
CA ASP A 65 2.72 -3.02 9.90
C ASP A 65 3.22 -1.58 9.91
N CYS A 66 2.90 -0.85 10.97
CA CYS A 66 3.36 0.52 11.17
C CYS A 66 4.23 0.59 12.43
N VAL A 67 5.48 1.04 12.29
CA VAL A 67 6.45 1.08 13.40
C VAL A 67 6.94 2.50 13.66
N ASN A 68 6.88 2.92 14.91
CA ASN A 68 7.60 4.07 15.44
C ASN A 68 8.86 3.58 16.16
N VAL A 69 9.99 3.56 15.45
CA VAL A 69 11.26 3.06 16.01
C VAL A 69 11.73 3.91 17.20
N ALA A 70 11.49 5.22 17.17
CA ALA A 70 11.92 6.13 18.23
C ALA A 70 11.17 5.91 19.55
N LYS A 71 9.91 5.44 19.49
CA LYS A 71 9.06 5.18 20.66
C LYS A 71 8.88 3.70 20.98
N GLY A 72 9.45 2.79 20.19
CA GLY A 72 9.25 1.34 20.33
C GLY A 72 7.79 0.92 20.16
N GLN A 73 6.99 1.66 19.38
CA GLN A 73 5.57 1.35 19.16
C GLN A 73 5.39 0.61 17.83
N HIS A 74 4.57 -0.43 17.84
CA HIS A 74 4.21 -1.20 16.65
C HIS A 74 2.69 -1.34 16.58
N PHE A 75 2.12 -0.94 15.47
CA PHE A 75 0.69 -1.00 15.19
C PHE A 75 0.48 -1.96 14.03
N GLU A 76 -0.39 -2.95 14.25
CA GLU A 76 -0.67 -3.99 13.27
C GLU A 76 -2.15 -4.00 12.91
N TYR A 77 -2.43 -3.95 11.61
CA TYR A 77 -3.79 -3.96 11.08
C TYR A 77 -3.93 -5.01 9.99
N ALA A 78 -5.05 -5.71 9.94
CA ALA A 78 -5.44 -6.45 8.74
C ALA A 78 -6.09 -5.48 7.75
N VAL A 79 -5.69 -5.56 6.48
CA VAL A 79 -6.16 -4.68 5.41
C VAL A 79 -7.03 -5.47 4.45
N PHE A 80 -8.23 -4.95 4.24
CA PHE A 80 -9.19 -5.49 3.30
C PHE A 80 -9.59 -4.43 2.28
N PRO A 81 -9.95 -4.83 1.05
CA PRO A 81 -10.59 -3.93 0.11
C PRO A 81 -11.97 -3.50 0.65
N ALA A 82 -12.42 -2.31 0.26
CA ALA A 82 -13.63 -1.66 0.76
C ALA A 82 -14.89 -2.55 0.68
N GLU A 83 -15.00 -3.39 -0.34
CA GLU A 83 -16.16 -4.22 -0.63
C GLU A 83 -16.35 -5.34 0.40
N LYS A 84 -15.31 -5.65 1.19
CA LYS A 84 -15.38 -6.62 2.29
C LYS A 84 -15.77 -5.98 3.62
N ALA A 85 -15.91 -4.66 3.69
CA ALA A 85 -16.28 -4.00 4.92
C ALA A 85 -17.71 -4.39 5.34
N PRO A 86 -17.97 -4.68 6.62
CA PRO A 86 -19.33 -4.95 7.12
C PRO A 86 -20.20 -3.69 7.22
N TYR A 87 -19.72 -2.54 6.73
CA TYR A 87 -20.36 -1.23 6.74
C TYR A 87 -19.88 -0.38 5.57
N ALA A 88 -20.59 0.72 5.29
CA ALA A 88 -20.22 1.64 4.23
C ALA A 88 -18.91 2.39 4.58
N VAL A 89 -17.90 2.25 3.72
CA VAL A 89 -16.63 2.98 3.82
C VAL A 89 -16.43 3.88 2.60
N SER A 90 -15.98 5.12 2.82
CA SER A 90 -15.70 6.09 1.74
C SER A 90 -14.28 5.95 1.16
N ARG A 91 -13.52 4.96 1.62
CA ARG A 91 -12.12 4.71 1.27
C ARG A 91 -12.04 3.40 0.50
N LEU A 92 -10.94 3.22 -0.24
CA LEU A 92 -10.67 1.98 -1.01
C LEU A 92 -10.40 0.75 -0.12
N PHE A 93 -10.22 0.95 1.18
CA PHE A 93 -9.85 -0.08 2.13
C PHE A 93 -10.64 0.03 3.44
N TYR A 94 -10.68 -1.08 4.15
CA TYR A 94 -11.16 -1.23 5.51
C TYR A 94 -10.10 -1.94 6.35
N LEU A 95 -10.06 -1.64 7.66
CA LEU A 95 -9.03 -2.07 8.58
C LEU A 95 -9.62 -2.79 9.79
N GLU A 96 -8.93 -3.84 10.22
CA GLU A 96 -9.18 -4.52 11.49
C GLU A 96 -7.93 -4.42 12.35
N ALA A 97 -8.10 -4.08 13.63
CA ALA A 97 -6.99 -4.04 14.56
C ALA A 97 -6.53 -5.47 14.89
N VAL A 98 -5.23 -5.72 14.81
CA VAL A 98 -4.63 -7.03 15.10
C VAL A 98 -3.96 -7.06 16.47
N ASN A 99 -3.41 -5.93 16.93
CA ASN A 99 -2.74 -5.83 18.23
C ASN A 99 -3.31 -4.71 19.13
N GLU A 100 -2.92 -4.69 20.41
CA GLU A 100 -3.43 -3.72 21.39
C GLU A 100 -3.16 -2.26 20.99
N ASN A 101 -1.98 -1.97 20.44
CA ASN A 101 -1.64 -0.62 19.97
C ASN A 101 -2.58 -0.17 18.84
N ALA A 102 -2.95 -1.07 17.93
CA ALA A 102 -3.92 -0.81 16.87
C ALA A 102 -5.34 -0.65 17.41
N VAL A 103 -5.71 -1.37 18.46
CA VAL A 103 -7.00 -1.17 19.16
C VAL A 103 -7.06 0.20 19.81
N GLN A 104 -5.99 0.60 20.51
CA GLN A 104 -5.91 1.90 21.17
C GLN A 104 -5.91 3.04 20.14
N SER A 105 -5.16 2.90 19.04
CA SER A 105 -5.09 3.92 18.00
C SER A 105 -6.45 4.17 17.34
N ALA A 106 -7.32 3.16 17.25
CA ALA A 106 -8.64 3.27 16.60
C ALA A 106 -9.55 4.35 17.20
N SER A 107 -9.29 4.78 18.44
CA SER A 107 -10.07 5.82 19.13
C SER A 107 -9.34 7.16 19.28
N HIS A 108 -8.13 7.28 18.73
CA HIS A 108 -7.24 8.40 19.00
C HIS A 108 -7.01 9.27 17.76
N GLY A 109 -7.15 10.59 17.93
CA GLY A 109 -6.76 11.58 16.92
C GLY A 109 -7.40 11.35 15.55
N LEU A 110 -6.59 11.37 14.48
CA LEU A 110 -7.10 11.20 13.13
C LEU A 110 -7.49 9.74 12.82
N MET A 111 -6.97 8.78 13.58
CA MET A 111 -7.24 7.36 13.37
C MET A 111 -8.71 6.99 13.63
N GLN A 112 -9.43 7.75 14.46
CA GLN A 112 -10.87 7.56 14.67
C GLN A 112 -11.70 7.67 13.38
N TYR A 113 -11.25 8.48 12.42
CA TYR A 113 -11.92 8.63 11.12
C TYR A 113 -11.69 7.43 10.21
N LEU A 114 -10.76 6.54 10.56
CA LEU A 114 -10.52 5.32 9.82
C LEU A 114 -11.57 4.25 10.07
N GLN A 115 -12.40 4.40 11.10
CA GLN A 115 -13.41 3.42 11.50
C GLN A 115 -12.75 2.03 11.55
N ILE A 116 -11.71 1.87 12.37
CA ILE A 116 -10.99 0.60 12.47
C ILE A 116 -11.86 -0.36 13.30
N ASN A 117 -12.10 -1.57 12.81
CA ASN A 117 -12.81 -2.56 13.59
C ASN A 117 -11.88 -3.15 14.67
N THR A 118 -12.27 -3.01 15.92
CA THR A 118 -11.52 -3.49 17.09
C THR A 118 -12.14 -4.74 17.73
N SER A 119 -13.25 -5.23 17.18
CA SER A 119 -13.99 -6.37 17.71
C SER A 119 -13.27 -7.70 17.50
N THR A 120 -12.41 -7.79 16.49
CA THR A 120 -11.64 -8.99 16.14
C THR A 120 -10.59 -9.36 17.18
N HIS A 121 -9.98 -8.37 17.85
CA HIS A 121 -9.03 -8.61 18.96
C HIS A 121 -9.71 -9.16 20.22
N LYS A 122 -11.01 -8.87 20.43
CA LYS A 122 -11.74 -9.30 21.64
C LYS A 122 -12.01 -10.82 21.70
N ILE A 123 -11.67 -11.58 20.67
CA ILE A 123 -11.90 -13.03 20.62
C ILE A 123 -10.73 -13.82 21.28
N HIS A 124 -9.59 -13.18 21.55
CA HIS A 124 -8.41 -13.83 22.13
C HIS A 124 -7.99 -13.30 23.52
N SER A 125 -8.88 -12.59 24.24
CA SER A 125 -8.63 -12.09 25.60
C SER A 125 -9.44 -12.81 26.67
#